data_AF-U2QYF0-F1
#
_entry.id   AF-U2QYF0-F1
#
_cell.length_a   1.000
_cell.length_b   1.000
_cell.length_c   1.000
_cell.angle_alpha   90.00
_cell.angle_beta   90.00
_cell.angle_gamma   90.00
#
_symmetry.space_group_name_H-M   'P 1'
#
loop_
_entity.id
_entity.type
_entity.pdbx_description
1 polymer ?
#
loop_
_entity_poly.entity_id
_entity_poly.type
_entity_poly.pdbx_seq_one_letter_code
_entity_poly.pdbx_strand_id
1 'polypeptide(L)' 'WWYVTGGAVNFGYTGLIYDSTYGWWYVEGGAVNFGYNSLVPYGGSWWKVTGGMVDFGFTGIVNYYGTNYRVVNGQVQF' A
#
# COMPACT_ATOMS: atom_id res chain seq x y z
N TRP A 1 -4.05 -13.65 1.02
CA TRP A 1 -3.44 -13.92 -0.31
C TRP A 1 -1.93 -13.85 -0.20
N TRP A 2 -1.21 -14.50 -1.11
CA TRP A 2 0.26 -14.59 -1.09
C TRP A 2 0.85 -14.06 -2.37
N TYR A 3 1.97 -13.34 -2.27
CA TYR A 3 2.75 -12.94 -3.43
C TYR A 3 3.64 -14.10 -3.88
N VAL A 4 3.38 -14.62 -5.08
CA VAL A 4 4.09 -15.76 -5.68
C VAL A 4 4.89 -15.28 -6.88
N THR A 5 6.18 -15.59 -6.90
CA THR A 5 7.07 -15.30 -8.03
C THR A 5 7.93 -16.52 -8.32
N GLY A 6 8.05 -16.91 -9.59
CA GLY A 6 8.83 -18.09 -9.97
C GLY A 6 8.27 -19.41 -9.40
N GLY A 7 6.96 -19.49 -9.18
CA GLY A 7 6.29 -20.71 -8.69
C GLY A 7 6.34 -20.94 -7.18
N ALA A 8 6.95 -20.03 -6.41
CA ALA A 8 6.99 -20.09 -4.95
C ALA A 8 6.57 -18.78 -4.29
N VAL A 9 6.10 -18.85 -3.04
CA VAL A 9 5.81 -17.65 -2.24
C VAL A 9 7.10 -16.88 -2.00
N ASN A 10 7.07 -15.58 -2.27
CA ASN A 10 8.20 -14.69 -2.01
C ASN A 10 8.04 -14.06 -0.63
N PHE A 11 8.50 -14.76 0.40
CA PHE A 11 8.47 -14.30 1.78
C PHE A 11 9.36 -13.08 2.05
N GLY A 12 10.27 -12.73 1.13
CA GLY A 12 11.15 -11.56 1.26
C GLY A 12 10.52 -10.26 0.76
N TYR A 13 9.35 -10.32 0.12
CA TYR A 13 8.73 -9.13 -0.46
C TYR A 13 7.88 -8.37 0.56
N THR A 14 8.11 -7.06 0.65
CA THR A 14 7.26 -6.09 1.36
C THR A 14 7.09 -4.85 0.49
N GLY A 15 5.85 -4.46 0.20
CA GLY A 15 5.55 -3.36 -0.71
C GLY A 15 4.18 -3.44 -1.35
N LEU A 16 3.93 -2.53 -2.30
CA LEU A 16 2.70 -2.52 -3.09
C LEU A 16 2.84 -3.37 -4.35
N ILE A 17 1.90 -4.30 -4.52
CA ILE A 17 1.77 -5.09 -5.73
C ILE A 17 0.43 -4.79 -6.41
N TYR A 18 0.43 -4.77 -7.74
CA TYR A 18 -0.78 -4.64 -8.53
C TYR A 18 -1.30 -6.03 -8.92
N ASP A 19 -2.57 -6.28 -8.61
CA ASP A 19 -3.35 -7.38 -9.13
C ASP A 19 -4.39 -6.83 -10.13
N SER A 20 -4.49 -7.43 -11.31
CA SER A 20 -5.37 -6.94 -12.37
C SER A 20 -6.85 -7.05 -12.05
N THR A 21 -7.24 -7.89 -11.09
CA THR A 21 -8.63 -8.13 -10.70
C THR A 21 -9.00 -7.32 -9.46
N TYR A 22 -8.07 -7.18 -8.51
CA TYR A 22 -8.35 -6.57 -7.20
C TYR A 22 -7.64 -5.24 -6.96
N GLY A 23 -6.81 -4.76 -7.90
CA GLY A 23 -6.08 -3.50 -7.76
C GLY A 23 -4.81 -3.63 -6.92
N TRP A 24 -4.44 -2.55 -6.23
CA TRP A 24 -3.17 -2.47 -5.49
C TRP A 24 -3.31 -2.91 -4.05
N TRP A 25 -2.42 -3.81 -3.62
CA TRP A 25 -2.41 -4.38 -2.28
C TRP A 25 -1.05 -4.24 -1.60
N TYR A 26 -1.08 -3.98 -0.31
CA TYR A 26 0.10 -4.01 0.53
C TYR A 26 0.42 -5.44 0.98
N VAL A 27 1.62 -5.87 0.65
CA VAL A 27 2.18 -7.16 1.05
C VAL A 27 3.27 -6.92 2.08
N GLU A 28 3.30 -7.73 3.13
CA GLU A 28 4.30 -7.74 4.18
C GLU A 28 4.74 -9.19 4.41
N GLY A 29 6.05 -9.45 4.31
CA GLY A 29 6.58 -10.80 4.45
C GLY A 29 5.98 -11.81 3.46
N GLY A 30 5.63 -11.37 2.24
CA GLY A 30 5.00 -12.19 1.21
C GLY A 30 3.49 -12.41 1.35
N ALA A 31 2.86 -12.02 2.46
CA ALA A 31 1.41 -12.09 2.65
C ALA A 31 0.74 -10.73 2.46
N VAL A 32 -0.45 -10.69 1.85
CA VAL A 32 -1.28 -9.48 1.89
C VAL A 32 -1.64 -9.15 3.33
N ASN A 33 -1.29 -7.94 3.79
CA ASN A 33 -1.62 -7.48 5.13
C ASN A 33 -2.92 -6.65 5.09
N PHE A 34 -4.04 -7.33 5.34
CA PHE A 34 -5.39 -6.74 5.39
C PHE A 34 -5.59 -5.76 6.57
N GLY A 35 -4.68 -5.74 7.55
CA GLY A 35 -4.72 -4.83 8.69
C GLY A 35 -3.93 -3.53 8.46
N TYR A 36 -3.20 -3.40 7.36
CA TYR A 36 -2.36 -2.23 7.12
C TYR A 36 -3.20 -0.99 6.76
N ASN A 37 -2.96 0.11 7.48
CA ASN A 37 -3.79 1.33 7.42
C ASN A 37 -2.97 2.62 7.37
N SER A 38 -1.79 2.60 6.76
CA SER A 38 -0.85 3.73 6.73
C SER A 38 -0.48 4.14 5.29
N LEU A 39 0.57 4.94 5.14
CA LEU A 39 1.13 5.32 3.84
C LEU A 39 2.19 4.30 3.40
N VAL A 40 2.32 4.07 2.10
CA VAL A 40 3.38 3.21 1.52
C VAL A 40 4.06 3.93 0.37
N PRO A 41 5.41 3.97 0.32
CA PRO A 41 6.12 4.54 -0.81
C PRO A 41 6.06 3.60 -2.01
N TYR A 42 5.75 4.14 -3.19
CA TYR A 42 5.79 3.40 -4.45
C TYR A 42 5.94 4.36 -5.63
N GLY A 43 6.83 4.04 -6.57
CA GLY A 43 6.99 4.79 -7.82
C GLY A 43 7.38 6.27 -7.62
N GLY A 44 8.12 6.60 -6.57
CA GLY A 44 8.52 7.98 -6.27
C GLY A 44 7.45 8.83 -5.59
N SER A 45 6.31 8.23 -5.20
CA SER A 45 5.28 8.89 -4.40
C SER A 45 4.90 8.02 -3.20
N TRP A 46 3.94 8.50 -2.40
CA TRP A 46 3.39 7.78 -1.26
C TRP A 46 1.89 7.64 -1.41
N TRP A 47 1.39 6.46 -1.10
CA TRP A 47 -0.01 6.09 -1.31
C TRP A 47 -0.67 5.71 0.00
N LYS A 48 -1.89 6.20 0.22
CA LYS A 48 -2.72 5.79 1.35
C LYS A 48 -3.23 4.37 1.11
N VAL A 49 -2.99 3.51 2.09
CA VAL A 49 -3.54 2.17 2.16
C VAL A 49 -4.56 2.09 3.30
N THR A 50 -5.73 1.53 3.04
CA THR A 50 -6.80 1.30 4.01
C THR A 50 -7.23 -0.16 3.91
N GLY A 51 -7.18 -0.90 5.02
CA GLY A 51 -7.51 -2.33 5.03
C GLY A 51 -6.64 -3.17 4.08
N GLY A 52 -5.37 -2.79 3.89
CA GLY A 52 -4.43 -3.47 2.99
C GLY A 52 -4.54 -3.09 1.50
N MET A 53 -5.56 -2.33 1.07
CA MET A 53 -5.72 -1.89 -0.32
C MET A 53 -5.36 -0.42 -0.49
N VAL A 54 -4.79 -0.03 -1.64
CA VAL A 54 -4.61 1.41 -1.95
C VAL A 54 -5.97 2.07 -2.08
N ASP A 55 -6.16 3.14 -1.31
CA ASP A 55 -7.41 3.89 -1.22
C ASP A 55 -7.32 5.13 -2.12
N PHE A 56 -7.61 4.94 -3.41
CA PHE A 56 -7.64 6.01 -4.40
C PHE A 56 -8.77 7.02 -4.17
N GLY A 57 -9.75 6.71 -3.31
CA GLY A 57 -10.83 7.61 -2.94
C GLY A 57 -10.46 8.54 -1.77
N PHE A 58 -9.43 8.21 -0.99
CA PHE A 58 -9.07 8.98 0.18
C PHE A 58 -8.52 10.36 -0.19
N THR A 59 -9.15 11.39 0.37
CA THR A 59 -8.64 12.76 0.38
C THR A 59 -8.73 13.29 1.80
N GLY A 60 -7.61 13.77 2.35
CA GLY A 60 -7.55 14.20 3.73
C GLY A 60 -6.13 14.36 4.25
N ILE A 61 -6.01 14.39 5.57
CA ILE A 61 -4.72 14.44 6.26
C ILE A 61 -4.43 13.07 6.88
N VAL A 62 -3.21 12.56 6.67
CA VAL A 62 -2.71 11.34 7.32
C VAL A 62 -1.55 11.74 8.20
N ASN A 63 -1.61 11.39 9.49
CA ASN A 63 -0.44 11.49 10.37
C ASN A 63 0.47 10.29 10.14
N TYR A 64 1.73 10.54 9.82
CA TYR A 64 2.75 9.53 9.62
C TYR A 64 3.96 9.89 10.47
N TYR A 65 4.16 9.13 11.56
CA TYR A 65 5.20 9.37 12.57
C TYR A 65 5.27 10.82 13.09
N GLY A 66 4.12 11.42 13.40
CA GLY A 66 4.05 12.77 13.95
C GLY A 66 4.00 13.89 12.90
N THR A 67 4.24 13.59 11.62
CA THR A 67 4.10 14.55 10.52
C THR A 67 2.76 14.38 9.83
N ASN A 68 2.04 15.47 9.59
CA ASN A 68 0.79 15.47 8.84
C ASN A 68 1.06 15.61 7.34
N TYR A 69 0.62 14.64 6.55
CA TYR A 69 0.71 14.65 5.10
C TYR A 69 -0.67 14.89 4.49
N ARG A 70 -0.74 15.81 3.54
CA ARG A 70 -1.94 15.99 2.70
C ARG A 70 -1.98 14.90 1.64
N VAL A 71 -3.09 14.18 1.58
CA VAL A 71 -3.35 13.13 0.59
C VAL A 71 -4.54 13.55 -0.26
N VAL A 72 -4.42 13.40 -1.57
CA VAL A 72 -5.47 13.66 -2.55
C VAL A 72 -5.57 12.47 -3.49
N ASN A 73 -6.77 11.91 -3.64
CA ASN A 73 -7.02 10.72 -4.46
C ASN A 73 -6.05 9.56 -4.15
N GLY A 74 -5.80 9.34 -2.86
CA GLY A 74 -4.87 8.33 -2.36
C GLY A 74 -3.39 8.71 -2.40
N GLN A 75 -2.99 9.79 -3.09
CA GLN A 75 -1.58 10.17 -3.27
C GLN A 75 -1.15 11.33 -2.34
N VAL A 76 -0.01 11.18 -1.66
CA VAL A 76 0.60 12.26 -0.87
C VAL A 76 1.03 13.40 -1.78
N GLN A 77 0.76 14.63 -1.33
CA GLN A 77 1.18 15.87 -1.95
C GLN A 77 2.40 16.40 -1.20
N PHE A 78 3.46 16.74 -1.94
CA PHE A 78 4.69 17.36 -1.44
C PHE A 78 4.67 18.87 -1.63
#